data_AF-A0A7K2VNC0-F1
#
_entry.id   AF-A0A7K2VNC0-F1
#
_cell.length_a   1.000
_cell.length_b   1.000
_cell.length_c   1.000
_cell.angle_alpha   90.00
_cell.angle_beta   90.00
_cell.angle_gamma   90.00
#
_symmetry.space_group_name_H-M   'P 1'
#
loop_
_entity.id
_entity.type
_entity.pdbx_description
1 polymer ?
#
loop_
_entity_poly.entity_id
_entity_poly.type
_entity_poly.pdbx_seq_one_letter_code
_entity_poly.pdbx_strand_id
1 'polypeptide(L)'
;MADEHDKWLDGETSERLLRGEPLEAVDADARVPADRLAALLGALAAQGAPALGELPGEKAALAAFRDARATVPAESAYGYGDAGLVRIGAPAPRTRRSRWGRPVRLGL
;
A
#
# COMPACT_ATOMS: atom_id res chain seq x y z
N MET A 1 -0.30 -4.23 28.36
CA MET A 1 -1.56 -3.47 28.26
C MET A 1 -1.30 -2.28 27.34
N ALA A 2 -1.46 -2.53 26.06
CA ALA A 2 -1.63 -1.56 24.98
C ALA A 2 -2.84 -2.16 24.23
N ASP A 3 -3.96 -1.49 24.05
CA ASP A 3 -4.25 -0.73 22.82
C ASP A 3 -5.63 -0.04 22.97
N GLU A 4 -5.96 0.52 24.14
CA GLU A 4 -7.27 1.17 24.33
C GLU A 4 -7.31 2.63 23.82
N HIS A 5 -6.16 3.20 23.46
CA HIS A 5 -6.01 4.64 23.23
C HIS A 5 -6.33 5.13 21.81
N ASP A 6 -6.56 4.24 20.84
CA ASP A 6 -6.72 4.64 19.43
C ASP A 6 -8.03 4.18 18.80
N LYS A 7 -9.12 4.02 19.58
CA LYS A 7 -10.43 3.66 19.02
C LYS A 7 -10.95 4.65 17.98
N TRP A 8 -10.53 5.92 18.08
CA TRP A 8 -10.93 6.99 17.17
C TRP A 8 -10.17 6.94 15.83
N LEU A 9 -8.99 6.31 15.78
CA LEU A 9 -8.15 6.22 14.58
C LEU A 9 -8.42 4.88 13.87
N ASP A 10 -9.65 4.75 13.37
CA ASP A 10 -9.99 3.61 12.53
C ASP A 10 -9.33 3.71 11.13
N GLY A 11 -9.50 2.66 10.32
CA GLY A 11 -8.90 2.60 8.98
C GLY A 11 -9.38 3.73 8.06
N GLU A 12 -10.67 4.07 8.10
CA GLU A 12 -11.24 5.12 7.26
C GLU A 12 -10.73 6.50 7.65
N THR A 13 -10.72 6.79 8.95
CA THR A 13 -10.19 8.02 9.55
C THR A 13 -8.69 8.16 9.25
N SER A 14 -7.94 7.07 9.34
CA SER A 14 -6.52 7.02 8.97
C SER A 14 -6.32 7.37 7.49
N GLU A 15 -7.10 6.77 6.59
CA GLU A 15 -6.99 7.05 5.16
C GLU A 15 -7.33 8.51 4.83
N ARG A 16 -8.38 9.07 5.43
CA ARG A 16 -8.76 10.47 5.25
C ARG A 16 -7.67 11.41 5.74
N LEU A 17 -7.10 11.13 6.92
CA LEU A 17 -5.98 11.88 7.46
C LEU A 17 -4.75 11.85 6.52
N LEU A 18 -4.39 10.68 6.00
CA LEU A 18 -3.25 10.53 5.08
C LEU A 18 -3.47 11.21 3.72
N ARG A 19 -4.72 11.38 3.29
CA ARG A 19 -5.08 12.18 2.11
C ARG A 19 -5.10 13.69 2.39
N GLY A 20 -4.98 14.11 3.64
CA GLY A 20 -5.13 15.51 4.05
C GLY A 20 -6.58 15.99 4.02
N GLU A 21 -7.56 15.08 4.07
CA GLU A 21 -8.97 15.44 4.16
C GLU A 21 -9.35 15.88 5.58
N PRO A 22 -10.33 16.77 5.73
CA PRO A 22 -10.79 17.21 7.04
C PRO A 22 -11.49 16.08 7.81
N LEU A 23 -11.09 15.93 9.08
CA LEU A 23 -11.57 14.89 10.00
C LEU A 23 -12.81 15.34 10.79
N GLU A 24 -13.90 15.65 10.09
CA GLU A 24 -15.14 16.16 10.72
C GLU A 24 -15.95 15.10 11.48
N ALA A 25 -15.64 13.81 11.31
CA ALA A 25 -16.35 12.69 11.94
C ALA A 25 -15.67 12.18 13.22
N VAL A 26 -14.61 12.84 13.70
CA VAL A 26 -13.88 12.42 14.90
C VAL A 26 -14.61 12.91 16.16
N ASP A 27 -14.74 12.03 17.14
CA ASP A 27 -15.34 12.36 18.44
C ASP A 27 -14.65 13.55 19.12
N ALA A 28 -15.40 14.29 19.92
CA ALA A 28 -14.93 15.55 20.51
C ALA A 28 -13.70 15.38 21.43
N ASP A 29 -13.57 14.24 22.09
CA ASP A 29 -12.42 13.88 22.94
C ASP A 29 -11.16 13.56 22.12
N ALA A 30 -11.34 13.09 20.88
CA ALA A 30 -10.27 12.77 19.96
C ALA A 30 -9.88 13.93 19.01
N ARG A 31 -10.64 15.04 18.98
CA ARG A 31 -10.35 16.18 18.08
C ARG A 31 -8.97 16.80 18.31
N VAL A 32 -8.58 17.00 19.57
CA VAL A 32 -7.27 17.59 19.92
C VAL A 32 -6.09 16.68 19.50
N PRO A 33 -6.10 15.37 19.83
CA PRO A 33 -5.13 14.42 19.28
C PRO A 33 -5.09 14.39 17.74
N ALA A 34 -6.26 14.42 17.09
CA ALA A 34 -6.38 14.40 15.63
C ALA A 34 -5.74 15.61 14.97
N ASP A 35 -6.04 16.81 15.47
CA ASP A 35 -5.49 18.06 14.94
C ASP A 35 -3.97 18.12 15.15
N ARG A 36 -3.48 17.64 16.29
CA ARG A 36 -2.03 17.53 16.57
C ARG A 36 -1.35 16.58 15.58
N LEU A 37 -1.96 15.42 15.31
CA LEU A 37 -1.41 14.44 14.37
C LEU A 37 -1.41 14.99 12.93
N ALA A 38 -2.51 15.63 12.51
CA ALA A 38 -2.62 16.29 11.21
C ALA A 38 -1.54 17.37 11.02
N ALA A 39 -1.30 18.19 12.05
CA ALA A 39 -0.24 19.21 12.01
C ALA A 39 1.16 18.60 11.87
N LEU A 40 1.45 17.52 12.61
CA LEU A 40 2.73 16.81 12.51
C LEU A 40 2.95 16.17 11.14
N LEU A 41 1.91 15.52 10.60
CA LEU A 41 1.98 14.92 9.26
C LEU A 41 2.16 15.99 8.18
N GLY A 42 1.46 17.13 8.30
CA GLY A 42 1.66 18.27 7.39
C GLY A 42 3.09 18.82 7.43
N ALA A 43 3.67 18.95 8.63
CA ALA A 43 5.06 19.38 8.78
C ALA A 43 6.07 18.37 8.18
N LEU A 44 5.80 17.07 8.30
CA LEU A 44 6.64 16.02 7.71
C LEU A 44 6.51 16.02 6.18
N ALA A 45 5.29 16.14 5.65
CA ALA A 45 5.02 16.18 4.22
C ALA A 45 5.73 17.37 3.54
N ALA A 46 5.75 18.53 4.20
CA ALA A 46 6.47 19.71 3.71
C ALA A 46 8.00 19.49 3.61
N GLN A 47 8.59 18.68 4.50
CA GLN A 47 10.01 18.30 4.44
C GLN A 47 10.31 17.29 3.33
N GLY A 48 9.36 16.39 3.06
CA GLY A 48 9.46 15.36 2.03
C GLY A 48 9.00 15.79 0.65
N ALA A 49 8.75 17.09 0.42
CA ALA A 49 8.28 17.59 -0.87
C ALA A 49 9.21 17.09 -1.99
N PRO A 50 8.66 16.46 -3.05
CA PRO A 50 9.47 15.91 -4.12
C PRO A 50 10.31 17.03 -4.73
N ALA A 51 11.55 16.71 -5.09
CA ALA A 51 12.37 17.64 -5.85
C ALA A 51 11.59 18.04 -7.11
N LEU A 52 11.27 19.33 -7.25
CA LEU A 52 10.49 19.85 -8.38
C LEU A 52 11.31 19.92 -9.69
N GLY A 53 12.47 19.25 -9.74
CA GLY A 53 13.39 19.26 -10.87
C GLY A 53 14.25 17.99 -10.90
N GLU A 54 15.05 17.85 -11.96
CA GLU A 54 15.88 16.65 -12.17
C GLU A 54 16.79 16.38 -10.96
N LEU A 55 16.74 15.14 -10.47
CA LEU A 55 17.63 14.71 -9.41
C LEU A 55 19.07 14.60 -9.95
N PRO A 56 20.10 14.88 -9.12
CA PRO A 56 21.48 14.68 -9.53
C PRO A 56 21.70 13.25 -10.06
N GLY A 57 22.12 13.14 -11.33
CA GLY A 57 22.36 11.85 -12.00
C GLY A 57 21.13 11.18 -12.63
N GLU A 58 19.93 11.76 -12.53
CA GLU A 58 18.69 11.19 -13.10
C GLU A 58 18.82 10.94 -14.60
N LYS A 59 19.30 11.93 -15.35
CA LYS A 59 19.51 11.81 -16.80
C LYS A 59 20.45 10.64 -17.17
N ALA A 60 21.50 10.41 -16.38
CA ALA A 60 22.44 9.32 -16.60
C ALA A 60 21.79 7.96 -16.31
N ALA A 61 21.00 7.85 -15.24
CA ALA A 61 20.24 6.65 -14.93
C ALA A 61 19.19 6.33 -16.02
N LEU A 62 18.48 7.35 -16.53
CA LEU A 62 17.52 7.20 -17.62
C LEU A 62 18.19 6.80 -18.94
N ALA A 63 19.37 7.32 -19.24
CA ALA A 63 20.15 6.89 -20.40
C ALA A 63 20.55 5.41 -20.28
N ALA A 64 21.12 5.02 -19.13
CA ALA A 64 21.51 3.63 -18.87
C ALA A 64 20.33 2.65 -18.95
N PHE A 65 19.15 3.03 -18.44
CA PHE A 65 17.95 2.22 -18.54
C PHE A 65 17.46 2.07 -19.98
N ARG A 66 17.46 3.16 -20.77
CA ARG A 66 17.06 3.11 -22.19
C ARG A 66 18.01 2.26 -23.01
N ASP A 67 19.31 2.37 -22.76
CA ASP A 67 20.34 1.55 -23.42
C ASP A 67 20.15 0.06 -23.06
N ALA A 68 19.93 -0.25 -21.78
CA ALA A 68 19.65 -1.62 -21.33
C ALA A 68 18.36 -2.19 -21.94
N ARG A 69 17.34 -1.35 -22.22
CA ARG A 69 16.11 -1.79 -22.90
C ARG A 69 16.32 -1.99 -24.40
N ALA A 70 17.15 -1.17 -25.03
CA ALA A 70 17.45 -1.26 -26.46
C ALA A 70 18.26 -2.52 -26.83
N THR A 71 19.01 -3.07 -25.87
CA THR A 71 19.77 -4.31 -26.06
C THR A 71 18.96 -5.59 -25.85
N VAL A 72 17.70 -5.49 -25.39
CA VAL A 72 16.79 -6.65 -25.30
C VAL A 72 16.14 -6.90 -26.67
N PRO A 73 16.35 -8.05 -27.31
CA PRO A 73 15.77 -8.36 -28.63
C PRO A 73 14.25 -8.38 -28.61
N ALA A 74 13.61 -7.82 -29.64
CA ALA A 74 12.15 -7.75 -29.77
C ALA A 74 11.44 -9.11 -29.78
N GLU A 75 12.15 -10.22 -30.02
CA GLU A 75 11.58 -11.57 -29.95
C GLU A 75 11.33 -12.03 -28.50
N SER A 76 11.94 -11.39 -27.51
CA SER A 76 11.59 -11.55 -26.08
C SER A 76 10.32 -10.78 -25.68
N ALA A 77 9.78 -9.94 -26.57
CA ALA A 77 8.58 -9.13 -26.34
C ALA A 77 7.26 -9.87 -26.69
N TYR A 78 7.32 -11.10 -27.22
CA TYR A 78 6.17 -12.03 -27.25
C TYR A 78 5.95 -12.65 -25.85
N GLY A 79 5.78 -11.76 -24.89
CA GLY A 79 5.64 -12.01 -23.45
C GLY A 79 5.48 -10.71 -22.65
N TYR A 80 5.30 -9.58 -23.34
CA TYR A 80 5.02 -8.27 -22.76
C TYR A 80 3.58 -8.21 -22.23
N GLY A 81 3.33 -9.01 -21.18
CA GLY A 81 2.11 -9.00 -20.38
C GLY A 81 2.40 -9.10 -18.88
N ASP A 82 3.66 -9.28 -18.48
CA ASP A 82 4.05 -9.33 -17.07
C ASP A 82 5.48 -8.79 -16.94
N ALA A 83 5.64 -7.47 -17.15
CA ALA A 83 6.77 -6.76 -16.58
C ALA A 83 6.62 -6.85 -15.06
N GLY A 84 7.11 -7.97 -14.51
CA GLY A 84 7.14 -8.35 -13.10
C GLY A 84 6.19 -7.54 -12.24
N LEU A 85 4.90 -7.85 -12.31
CA LEU A 85 3.97 -7.40 -11.28
C LEU A 85 4.45 -8.03 -9.98
N VAL A 86 5.29 -7.30 -9.24
CA VAL A 86 5.56 -7.62 -7.84
C VAL A 86 4.21 -7.52 -7.16
N ARG A 87 3.62 -8.68 -6.86
CA ARG A 87 2.34 -8.76 -6.17
C ARG A 87 2.55 -8.22 -4.75
N ILE A 88 2.28 -6.93 -4.56
CA ILE A 88 2.16 -6.32 -3.24
C ILE A 88 0.78 -6.71 -2.71
N GLY A 89 0.72 -7.89 -2.10
CA GLY A 89 -0.48 -8.47 -1.53
C GLY A 89 -0.30 -9.95 -1.33
N ALA A 90 -0.40 -10.43 -0.08
CA ALA A 90 -0.33 -11.85 0.22
C ALA A 90 -1.38 -12.60 -0.62
N PRO A 91 -1.05 -13.76 -1.23
CA PRO A 91 -2.06 -14.57 -1.87
C PRO A 91 -3.07 -14.99 -0.81
N ALA A 92 -4.30 -14.49 -0.91
CA ALA A 92 -5.41 -15.03 -0.13
C ALA A 92 -5.40 -16.56 -0.32
N PRO A 93 -5.39 -17.36 0.76
CA PRO A 93 -5.45 -18.80 0.61
C PRO A 93 -6.74 -19.10 -0.14
N ARG A 94 -6.61 -19.65 -1.35
CA ARG A 94 -7.72 -20.27 -2.06
C ARG A 94 -8.33 -21.22 -1.06
N THR A 95 -9.54 -20.92 -0.60
CA THR A 95 -10.25 -21.77 0.35
C THR A 95 -10.34 -23.13 -0.32
N ARG A 96 -9.54 -24.08 0.15
CA ARG A 96 -9.68 -25.46 -0.27
C ARG A 96 -11.09 -25.83 0.17
N ARG A 97 -11.97 -26.11 -0.80
CA ARG A 97 -13.30 -26.67 -0.59
C ARG A 97 -13.26 -27.60 0.62
N SER A 98 -13.98 -27.23 1.66
CA SER A 98 -14.20 -28.05 2.84
C SER A 98 -14.81 -29.37 2.38
N ARG A 99 -13.98 -30.43 2.31
CA ARG A 99 -14.44 -31.81 2.14
C ARG A 99 -14.65 -32.39 3.54
N TRP A 100 -15.59 -31.79 4.28
CA TRP A 100 -16.05 -32.34 5.55
C TRP A 100 -17.46 -32.86 5.34
N GLY A 101 -17.61 -34.18 5.41
CA GLY A 101 -18.90 -34.86 5.17
C GLY A 101 -18.75 -36.19 4.44
N ARG A 102 -18.08 -37.17 5.05
CA ARG A 102 -18.42 -38.58 4.80
C ARG A 102 -18.87 -39.19 6.12
N PRO A 103 -20.15 -39.57 6.27
CA PRO A 103 -20.57 -40.39 7.39
C PRO A 103 -20.07 -41.82 7.17
N VAL A 104 -19.31 -42.36 8.13
CA VAL A 104 -19.07 -43.80 8.20
C VAL A 104 -20.33 -44.45 8.77
N ARG A 105 -20.93 -45.37 8.02
CA ARG A 105 -21.99 -46.24 8.56
C ARG A 105 -21.31 -47.39 9.31
N LEU A 106 -21.54 -47.48 10.61
CA LEU A 106 -21.21 -48.65 11.43
C LEU A 106 -22.37 -49.65 11.29
N GLY A 107 -22.13 -50.77 10.61
CA GLY A 107 -23.05 -51.90 10.57
C GLY A 107 -22.86 -52.78 11.81
N LEU A 108 -23.98 -53.22 12.39
CA LEU A 108 -24.09 -54.31 13.36
C LEU A 108 -23.69 -55.65 12.72
#